data_AF-A0AAV5I920-F1
#
_entry.id   AF-A0AAV5I920-F1
#
_cell.length_a   1.000
_cell.length_b   1.000
_cell.length_c   1.000
_cell.angle_alpha   90.00
_cell.angle_beta   90.00
_cell.angle_gamma   90.00
#
_symmetry.space_group_name_H-M   'P 1'
#
loop_
_entity.id
_entity.type
_entity.pdbx_description
1 polymer ?
#
loop_
_entity_poly.entity_id
_entity_poly.type
_entity_poly.pdbx_seq_one_letter_code
_entity_poly.pdbx_strand_id
1 'polypeptide(L)'
;MFQLACDPSGVVVETTIKELLPALISWGKKLDHILRVLLSHILSSAQRCPPLSGVEGSVEAHLHVLGERERWNLDVLLQILAELLPYVHQKAVETCPFPTVSESDETVFSCSLLELYSGGHVEWPAFEWLHVDCFPDLIQLACLLPQKEDKLRNRITKFLLAVSKRFGDSYLTHIMLPVFLGAVGDNADLTLIPSSLHSRIKGLRPRTAVAERVATLCVLPLLLAGVLGAPSKREELAEYLKKLLVNRSMKENQSMNCHAEIVDAVRFLCTFEEHHNMIFNIFWEMVVSSNIELKISAAHLLKVIVPYIDAKLASTHILPALVTLGSDQNLNVKYASIDAFGAVAQHFKNDMIVDKIHVQMDAFLEDGSHEATIAVVRALVVAVPHTTDKLRDYIL
;
A
#
# COMPACT_ATOMS: atom_id res chain seq x y z
N MET A 1 23.24 8.72 -19.69
CA MET A 1 22.10 7.79 -19.56
C MET A 1 21.00 8.38 -18.69
N PHE A 2 21.18 8.58 -17.38
CA PHE A 2 20.10 9.11 -16.52
C PHE A 2 19.56 10.49 -16.95
N GLN A 3 20.40 11.35 -17.53
CA GLN A 3 19.92 12.62 -18.12
C GLN A 3 18.97 12.41 -19.31
N LEU A 4 19.21 11.38 -20.14
CA LEU A 4 18.33 11.02 -21.26
C LEU A 4 17.07 10.32 -20.76
N ALA A 5 17.17 9.54 -19.68
CA ALA A 5 16.01 8.93 -19.06
C ALA A 5 15.09 9.97 -18.38
N CYS A 6 15.61 11.13 -17.99
CA CYS A 6 14.81 12.23 -17.47
C CYS A 6 14.54 13.32 -18.54
N ASP A 7 14.61 12.97 -19.82
CA ASP A 7 14.32 13.88 -20.92
C ASP A 7 12.80 14.21 -20.95
N PRO A 8 12.42 15.46 -21.32
CA PRO A 8 11.00 15.82 -21.46
C PRO A 8 10.28 15.05 -22.58
N SER A 9 11.00 14.49 -23.55
CA SER A 9 10.42 13.67 -24.62
C SER A 9 10.25 12.22 -24.17
N GLY A 10 8.99 11.79 -24.05
CA GLY A 10 8.66 10.39 -23.71
C GLY A 10 9.28 9.36 -24.66
N VAL A 11 9.47 9.69 -25.94
CA VAL A 11 10.13 8.81 -26.91
C VAL A 11 11.60 8.61 -26.56
N VAL A 12 12.30 9.66 -26.16
CA VAL A 12 13.72 9.58 -25.75
C VAL A 12 13.86 8.72 -24.49
N VAL A 13 12.93 8.89 -23.55
CA VAL A 13 12.87 8.07 -22.34
C VAL A 13 12.65 6.59 -22.68
N GLU A 14 11.65 6.29 -23.51
CA GLU A 14 11.32 4.92 -23.89
C GLU A 14 12.48 4.22 -24.62
N THR A 15 13.08 4.88 -25.61
CA THR A 15 14.27 4.34 -26.31
C THR A 15 15.45 4.17 -25.35
N THR A 16 15.65 5.11 -24.41
CA THR A 16 16.72 4.99 -23.41
C THR A 16 16.54 3.76 -22.53
N ILE A 17 15.30 3.49 -22.10
CA ILE A 17 14.99 2.35 -21.22
C ILE A 17 15.05 1.04 -22.00
N LYS A 18 14.46 0.96 -23.20
CA LYS A 18 14.31 -0.29 -23.95
C LYS A 18 15.55 -0.71 -24.73
N GLU A 19 16.40 0.24 -25.14
CA GLU A 19 17.54 -0.05 -26.02
C GLU A 19 18.86 0.29 -25.34
N LEU A 20 19.04 1.55 -24.92
CA LEU A 20 20.33 2.03 -24.39
C LEU A 20 20.69 1.35 -23.07
N LEU A 21 19.74 1.18 -22.17
CA LEU A 21 19.97 0.58 -20.85
C LEU A 21 20.41 -0.90 -20.97
N PRO A 22 19.70 -1.80 -21.68
CA PRO A 22 20.17 -3.16 -21.94
C PRO A 22 21.56 -3.19 -22.57
N ALA A 23 21.82 -2.36 -23.58
CA ALA A 23 23.11 -2.29 -24.27
C ALA A 23 24.25 -1.88 -23.32
N LEU A 24 24.00 -0.94 -22.41
CA LEU A 24 24.99 -0.52 -21.40
C LEU A 24 25.30 -1.62 -20.39
N ILE A 25 24.31 -2.43 -20.02
CA ILE A 25 24.50 -3.54 -19.08
C ILE A 25 25.32 -4.65 -19.75
N SER A 26 24.94 -5.05 -20.97
CA SER A 26 25.61 -6.11 -21.72
C SER A 26 27.05 -5.76 -22.06
N TRP A 27 27.33 -4.50 -22.39
CA TRP A 27 28.66 -4.07 -22.81
C TRP A 27 29.56 -3.66 -21.64
N GLY A 28 28.97 -3.06 -20.59
CA GLY A 28 29.74 -2.42 -19.53
C GLY A 28 30.11 -3.32 -18.35
N LYS A 29 29.35 -4.40 -18.06
CA LYS A 29 29.42 -5.13 -16.78
C LYS A 29 29.37 -4.21 -15.53
N LYS A 30 28.76 -3.02 -15.67
CA LYS A 30 28.71 -1.98 -14.61
C LYS A 30 27.40 -1.99 -13.81
N LEU A 31 26.73 -3.13 -13.72
CA LEU A 31 25.40 -3.22 -13.09
C LEU A 31 25.40 -2.62 -11.68
N ASP A 32 26.36 -2.98 -10.82
CA ASP A 32 26.43 -2.47 -9.44
C ASP A 32 26.56 -0.94 -9.38
N HIS A 33 27.36 -0.38 -10.28
CA HIS A 33 27.52 1.06 -10.36
C HIS A 33 26.23 1.75 -10.83
N ILE A 34 25.54 1.18 -11.82
CA ILE A 34 24.26 1.70 -12.31
C ILE A 34 23.21 1.64 -11.19
N LEU A 35 23.10 0.52 -10.47
CA LEU A 35 22.14 0.35 -9.37
C LEU A 35 22.39 1.34 -8.24
N ARG A 36 23.64 1.49 -7.81
CA ARG A 36 24.02 2.45 -6.77
C ARG A 36 23.70 3.89 -7.16
N VAL A 37 24.02 4.28 -8.38
CA VAL A 37 23.76 5.63 -8.89
C VAL A 37 22.24 5.85 -9.06
N LEU A 38 21.51 4.85 -9.53
CA LEU A 38 20.05 4.89 -9.67
C LEU A 38 19.35 5.12 -8.33
N LEU A 39 19.65 4.30 -7.31
CA LEU A 39 19.05 4.44 -5.98
C LEU A 39 19.35 5.82 -5.37
N SER A 40 20.59 6.30 -5.52
CA SER A 40 20.98 7.64 -5.09
C SER A 40 20.17 8.75 -5.81
N HIS A 41 19.92 8.60 -7.11
CA HIS A 41 19.09 9.56 -7.86
C HIS A 41 17.62 9.50 -7.46
N ILE A 42 17.09 8.30 -7.20
CA ILE A 42 15.71 8.12 -6.72
C ILE A 42 15.53 8.87 -5.39
N LEU A 43 16.37 8.57 -4.39
CA LEU A 43 16.27 9.20 -3.08
C LEU A 43 16.51 10.71 -3.13
N SER A 44 17.58 11.15 -3.81
CA SER A 44 17.91 12.57 -3.86
C SER A 44 16.87 13.41 -4.60
N SER A 45 16.11 12.83 -5.53
CA SER A 45 15.03 13.55 -6.22
C SER A 45 13.89 13.93 -5.25
N ALA A 46 13.54 13.03 -4.32
CA ALA A 46 12.54 13.31 -3.29
C ALA A 46 13.11 14.19 -2.16
N GLN A 47 14.32 13.90 -1.67
CA GLN A 47 14.92 14.63 -0.53
C GLN A 47 15.22 16.11 -0.82
N ARG A 48 15.46 16.47 -2.08
CA ARG A 48 15.69 17.87 -2.49
C ARG A 48 14.41 18.71 -2.51
N CYS A 49 13.24 18.08 -2.49
CA CYS A 49 11.98 18.79 -2.41
C CYS A 49 11.78 19.37 -1.00
N PRO A 50 11.01 20.45 -0.82
CA PRO A 50 10.70 20.96 0.50
C PRO A 50 9.74 20.02 1.26
N PRO A 51 9.82 19.94 2.61
CA PRO A 51 8.87 19.19 3.41
C PRO A 51 7.46 19.81 3.36
N LEU A 52 6.41 19.03 3.64
CA LEU A 52 5.03 19.53 3.71
C LEU A 52 4.82 20.50 4.87
N SER A 53 5.58 20.34 5.95
CA SER A 53 5.53 21.19 7.14
C SER A 53 6.93 21.44 7.69
N GLY A 54 7.18 22.65 8.18
CA GLY A 54 8.39 23.00 8.93
C GLY A 54 8.30 22.69 10.43
N VAL A 55 7.18 22.14 10.91
CA VAL A 55 6.99 21.84 12.33
C VAL A 55 7.78 20.59 12.69
N GLU A 56 8.89 20.77 13.41
CA GLU A 56 9.73 19.66 13.89
C GLU A 56 8.92 18.63 14.68
N GLY A 57 9.17 17.35 14.42
CA GLY A 57 8.47 16.25 15.09
C GLY A 57 7.05 15.97 14.59
N SER A 58 6.56 16.68 13.57
CA SER A 58 5.30 16.33 12.90
C SER A 58 5.48 15.20 11.87
N VAL A 59 4.41 14.48 11.54
CA VAL A 59 4.42 13.47 10.46
C VAL A 59 4.69 14.16 9.12
N GLU A 60 4.07 15.32 8.91
CA GLU A 60 4.16 16.14 7.71
C GLU A 60 5.58 16.67 7.45
N ALA A 61 6.40 16.86 8.49
CA ALA A 61 7.80 17.24 8.32
C ALA A 61 8.67 16.14 7.66
N HIS A 62 8.20 14.89 7.64
CA HIS A 62 8.89 13.78 6.97
C HIS A 62 8.48 13.64 5.50
N LEU A 63 7.34 14.20 5.12
CA LEU A 63 6.77 14.08 3.78
C LEU A 63 7.16 15.29 2.93
N HIS A 64 7.36 15.11 1.63
CA HIS A 64 7.89 16.15 0.74
C HIS A 64 6.91 16.55 -0.38
N VAL A 65 6.89 17.84 -0.70
CA VAL A 65 6.09 18.37 -1.81
C VAL A 65 6.82 18.12 -3.12
N LEU A 66 6.37 17.11 -3.89
CA LEU A 66 6.91 16.88 -5.23
C LEU A 66 6.34 17.87 -6.26
N GLY A 67 7.21 18.42 -7.10
CA GLY A 67 6.81 19.12 -8.33
C GLY A 67 6.46 18.13 -9.45
N GLU A 68 5.86 18.59 -10.54
CA GLU A 68 5.54 17.75 -11.69
C GLU A 68 6.78 17.08 -12.29
N ARG A 69 7.89 17.83 -12.36
CA ARG A 69 9.16 17.32 -12.87
C ARG A 69 9.74 16.23 -11.98
N GLU A 70 9.72 16.42 -10.66
CA GLU A 70 10.25 15.45 -9.71
C GLU A 70 9.39 14.18 -9.68
N ARG A 71 8.06 14.32 -9.76
CA ARG A 71 7.15 13.16 -9.94
C ARG A 71 7.48 12.38 -11.20
N TRP A 72 7.63 13.06 -12.33
CA TRP A 72 7.98 12.43 -13.60
C TRP A 72 9.33 11.71 -13.53
N ASN A 73 10.36 12.38 -13.01
CA ASN A 73 11.68 11.78 -12.87
C ASN A 73 11.66 10.54 -11.97
N LEU A 74 10.98 10.60 -10.81
CA LEU A 74 10.84 9.45 -9.92
C LEU A 74 10.12 8.29 -10.62
N ASP A 75 9.03 8.56 -11.34
CA ASP A 75 8.27 7.54 -12.08
C ASP A 75 9.13 6.81 -13.11
N VAL A 76 10.01 7.54 -13.80
CA VAL A 76 10.95 6.98 -14.77
C VAL A 76 12.09 6.22 -14.10
N LEU A 77 12.70 6.78 -13.05
CA LEU A 77 13.79 6.10 -12.35
C LEU A 77 13.32 4.78 -11.71
N LEU A 78 12.11 4.75 -11.15
CA LEU A 78 11.49 3.51 -10.66
C LEU A 78 11.18 2.53 -11.80
N GLN A 79 10.88 3.01 -13.01
CA GLN A 79 10.74 2.16 -14.18
C GLN A 79 12.07 1.52 -14.57
N ILE A 80 13.16 2.30 -14.61
CA ILE A 80 14.51 1.78 -14.85
C ILE A 80 14.85 0.71 -13.81
N LEU A 81 14.54 0.94 -12.53
CA LEU A 81 14.78 -0.04 -11.47
C LEU A 81 14.06 -1.36 -11.75
N ALA A 82 12.81 -1.32 -12.22
CA ALA A 82 12.05 -2.50 -12.60
C ALA A 82 12.65 -3.22 -13.81
N GLU A 83 13.12 -2.49 -14.82
CA GLU A 83 13.77 -3.05 -16.02
C GLU A 83 15.14 -3.67 -15.71
N LEU A 84 15.79 -3.24 -14.62
CA LEU A 84 17.05 -3.82 -14.15
C LEU A 84 16.89 -5.12 -13.37
N LEU A 85 15.68 -5.42 -12.88
CA LEU A 85 15.41 -6.58 -12.03
C LEU A 85 15.83 -7.94 -12.64
N PRO A 86 15.61 -8.24 -13.94
CA PRO A 86 16.06 -9.50 -14.54
C PRO A 86 17.59 -9.67 -14.45
N TYR A 87 18.35 -8.58 -14.64
CA TYR A 87 19.81 -8.60 -14.57
C TYR A 87 20.30 -8.76 -13.13
N VAL A 88 19.62 -8.15 -12.16
CA VAL A 88 19.88 -8.35 -10.72
C VAL A 88 19.70 -9.81 -10.35
N HIS A 89 18.57 -10.40 -10.75
CA HIS A 89 18.29 -11.81 -10.50
C HIS A 89 19.34 -12.72 -11.16
N GLN A 90 19.61 -12.53 -12.46
CA GLN A 90 20.61 -13.33 -13.17
C GLN A 90 21.96 -13.27 -12.46
N LYS A 91 22.41 -12.07 -12.07
CA LYS A 91 23.66 -11.91 -11.35
C LYS A 91 23.65 -12.61 -9.99
N ALA A 92 22.57 -12.50 -9.23
CA ALA A 92 22.44 -13.19 -7.95
C ALA A 92 22.60 -14.71 -8.12
N VAL A 93 21.96 -15.30 -9.15
CA VAL A 93 22.10 -16.72 -9.49
C VAL A 93 23.53 -17.07 -9.89
N GLU A 94 24.14 -16.31 -10.81
CA GLU A 94 25.49 -16.58 -11.32
C GLU A 94 26.57 -16.47 -10.24
N THR A 95 26.39 -15.61 -9.24
CA THR A 95 27.34 -15.43 -8.15
C THR A 95 26.96 -16.20 -6.90
N CYS A 96 26.04 -17.17 -6.97
CA CYS A 96 25.67 -18.01 -5.84
C CYS A 96 26.90 -18.76 -5.31
N PRO A 97 27.29 -18.58 -4.03
CA PRO A 97 28.48 -19.23 -3.48
C PRO A 97 28.23 -20.69 -3.07
N PHE A 98 26.98 -21.15 -3.12
CA PHE A 98 26.58 -22.47 -2.66
C PHE A 98 26.46 -23.44 -3.84
N PRO A 99 26.84 -24.72 -3.66
CA PRO A 99 26.66 -25.73 -4.71
C PRO A 99 25.18 -25.86 -5.06
N THR A 100 24.86 -25.82 -6.36
CA THR A 100 23.49 -26.01 -6.85
C THR A 100 22.96 -27.37 -6.39
N VAL A 101 22.04 -27.35 -5.44
CA VAL A 101 21.23 -28.52 -5.11
C VAL A 101 20.31 -28.72 -6.31
N SER A 102 20.56 -29.76 -7.09
CA SER A 102 19.76 -30.14 -8.24
C SER A 102 18.38 -30.59 -7.77
N GLU A 103 17.44 -29.64 -7.68
CA GLU A 103 16.01 -29.92 -7.63
C GLU A 103 15.33 -29.01 -8.66
N SER A 104 14.56 -29.64 -9.55
CA SER A 104 13.66 -29.11 -10.59
C SER A 104 13.69 -27.59 -10.86
N ASP A 105 13.85 -27.24 -12.14
CA ASP A 105 13.93 -25.91 -12.80
C ASP A 105 13.06 -24.73 -12.33
N GLU A 106 12.24 -24.83 -11.27
CA GLU A 106 11.23 -23.83 -10.94
C GLU A 106 11.59 -22.85 -9.80
N THR A 107 12.55 -23.14 -8.91
CA THR A 107 12.87 -22.20 -7.80
C THR A 107 14.34 -22.16 -7.43
N VAL A 108 15.06 -21.14 -7.91
CA VAL A 108 16.51 -20.98 -7.68
C VAL A 108 16.85 -20.64 -6.23
N PHE A 109 15.99 -19.94 -5.51
CA PHE A 109 16.20 -19.52 -4.11
C PHE A 109 15.29 -20.28 -3.13
N SER A 110 15.49 -21.59 -3.00
CA SER A 110 14.73 -22.47 -2.10
C SER A 110 15.02 -22.23 -0.61
N CYS A 111 14.15 -22.73 0.28
CA CYS A 111 14.40 -22.66 1.73
C CYS A 111 15.73 -23.34 2.14
N SER A 112 16.09 -24.46 1.53
CA SER A 112 17.37 -25.14 1.79
C SER A 112 18.58 -24.30 1.41
N LEU A 113 18.49 -23.50 0.34
CA LEU A 113 19.54 -22.54 0.00
C LEU A 113 19.59 -21.39 1.00
N LEU A 114 18.43 -20.90 1.45
CA LEU A 114 18.36 -19.84 2.47
C LEU A 114 18.89 -20.29 3.83
N GLU A 115 18.75 -21.57 4.19
CA GLU A 115 19.38 -22.16 5.38
C GLU A 115 20.91 -22.09 5.29
N LEU A 116 21.50 -22.45 4.14
CA LEU A 116 22.94 -22.30 3.91
C LEU A 116 23.38 -20.84 3.95
N TYR A 117 22.59 -19.95 3.35
CA TYR A 117 22.80 -18.50 3.38
C TYR A 117 22.82 -17.96 4.81
N SER A 118 21.86 -18.36 5.65
CA SER A 118 21.71 -17.90 7.03
C SER A 118 22.93 -18.19 7.92
N GLY A 119 23.73 -19.21 7.57
CA GLY A 119 24.97 -19.54 8.26
C GLY A 119 26.02 -18.42 8.21
N GLY A 120 25.92 -17.49 7.25
CA GLY A 120 26.74 -16.27 7.22
C GLY A 120 28.24 -16.53 7.00
N HIS A 121 28.62 -17.69 6.47
CA HIS A 121 30.01 -18.07 6.26
C HIS A 121 30.63 -17.47 4.98
N VAL A 122 29.80 -17.02 4.04
CA VAL A 122 30.22 -16.44 2.75
C VAL A 122 29.37 -15.21 2.44
N GLU A 123 29.98 -14.17 1.88
CA GLU A 123 29.26 -12.99 1.39
C GLU A 123 28.58 -13.28 0.06
N TRP A 124 27.37 -12.76 -0.14
CA TRP A 124 26.65 -12.86 -1.42
C TRP A 124 26.08 -11.51 -1.86
N PRO A 125 26.94 -10.53 -2.21
CA PRO A 125 26.51 -9.14 -2.38
C PRO A 125 25.41 -8.93 -3.44
N ALA A 126 25.43 -9.71 -4.53
CA ALA A 126 24.43 -9.59 -5.59
C ALA A 126 23.03 -10.02 -5.14
N PHE A 127 22.93 -11.01 -4.26
CA PHE A 127 21.67 -11.44 -3.66
C PHE A 127 21.25 -10.50 -2.53
N GLU A 128 22.21 -10.03 -1.74
CA GLU A 128 22.00 -9.14 -0.60
C GLU A 128 21.54 -7.74 -0.97
N TRP A 129 21.95 -7.24 -2.13
CA TRP A 129 21.64 -5.88 -2.58
C TRP A 129 20.16 -5.52 -2.46
N LEU A 130 19.23 -6.46 -2.71
CA LEU A 130 17.80 -6.20 -2.59
C LEU A 130 17.39 -5.88 -1.15
N HIS A 131 17.67 -6.74 -0.18
CA HIS A 131 17.23 -6.56 1.21
C HIS A 131 18.17 -5.70 2.07
N VAL A 132 19.38 -5.43 1.59
CA VAL A 132 20.39 -4.63 2.31
C VAL A 132 20.42 -3.18 1.84
N ASP A 133 20.18 -2.91 0.55
CA ASP A 133 20.27 -1.55 -0.02
C ASP A 133 18.94 -1.12 -0.66
N CYS A 134 18.41 -1.91 -1.60
CA CYS A 134 17.25 -1.51 -2.40
C CYS A 134 15.97 -1.33 -1.59
N PHE A 135 15.55 -2.32 -0.79
CA PHE A 135 14.33 -2.20 0.02
C PHE A 135 14.41 -1.10 1.07
N PRO A 136 15.52 -0.94 1.84
CA PRO A 136 15.70 0.22 2.70
C PRO A 136 15.53 1.56 1.98
N ASP A 137 16.11 1.72 0.79
CA ASP A 137 16.01 2.96 0.01
C ASP A 137 14.58 3.17 -0.53
N LEU A 138 13.87 2.12 -0.92
CA LEU A 138 12.45 2.21 -1.32
C LEU A 138 11.52 2.52 -0.14
N ILE A 139 11.80 1.96 1.04
CA ILE A 139 11.10 2.28 2.29
C ILE A 139 11.34 3.74 2.64
N GLN A 140 12.58 4.21 2.57
CA GLN A 140 12.91 5.61 2.81
C GLN A 140 12.21 6.52 1.81
N LEU A 141 12.23 6.19 0.51
CA LEU A 141 11.49 6.93 -0.51
C LEU A 141 10.01 7.02 -0.13
N ALA A 142 9.37 5.90 0.21
CA ALA A 142 7.96 5.86 0.57
C ALA A 142 7.64 6.77 1.76
N CYS A 143 8.53 6.86 2.74
CA CYS A 143 8.44 7.76 3.89
C CYS A 143 8.60 9.26 3.53
N LEU A 144 9.03 9.59 2.32
CA LEU A 144 9.09 10.96 1.79
C LEU A 144 7.86 11.32 0.95
N LEU A 145 7.02 10.33 0.58
CA LEU A 145 5.90 10.53 -0.35
C LEU A 145 4.59 10.87 0.39
N PRO A 146 3.93 12.00 0.09
CA PRO A 146 2.57 12.25 0.58
C PRO A 146 1.55 11.21 0.09
N GLN A 147 0.40 11.12 0.75
CA GLN A 147 -0.70 10.19 0.38
C GLN A 147 -1.16 10.35 -1.06
N LYS A 148 -1.22 11.59 -1.58
CA LYS A 148 -1.61 11.88 -2.97
C LYS A 148 -0.71 11.24 -4.04
N GLU A 149 0.49 10.79 -3.68
CA GLU A 149 1.46 10.22 -4.62
C GLU A 149 1.26 8.69 -4.82
N ASP A 150 0.00 8.24 -4.84
CA ASP A 150 -0.39 6.83 -5.03
C ASP A 150 0.20 6.22 -6.30
N LYS A 151 0.38 7.01 -7.37
CA LYS A 151 1.00 6.52 -8.62
C LYS A 151 2.43 6.02 -8.36
N LEU A 152 3.23 6.76 -7.60
CA LEU A 152 4.60 6.38 -7.26
C LEU A 152 4.62 5.20 -6.30
N ARG A 153 3.72 5.20 -5.29
CA ARG A 153 3.56 4.06 -4.38
C ARG A 153 3.21 2.79 -5.15
N ASN A 154 2.28 2.85 -6.11
CA ASN A 154 1.91 1.74 -6.98
C ASN A 154 3.10 1.26 -7.83
N ARG A 155 3.95 2.17 -8.32
CA ARG A 155 5.18 1.81 -9.05
C ARG A 155 6.13 0.98 -8.17
N ILE A 156 6.32 1.38 -6.91
CA ILE A 156 7.11 0.63 -5.92
C ILE A 156 6.45 -0.73 -5.65
N THR A 157 5.14 -0.76 -5.37
CA THR A 157 4.38 -2.00 -5.15
C THR A 157 4.54 -3.00 -6.29
N LYS A 158 4.42 -2.56 -7.55
CA LYS A 158 4.62 -3.43 -8.72
C LYS A 158 6.05 -3.96 -8.82
N PHE A 159 7.05 -3.16 -8.48
CA PHE A 159 8.43 -3.64 -8.38
C PHE A 159 8.57 -4.73 -7.31
N LEU A 160 8.01 -4.51 -6.12
CA LEU A 160 8.03 -5.49 -5.03
C LEU A 160 7.36 -6.83 -5.42
N LEU A 161 6.20 -6.78 -6.08
CA LEU A 161 5.53 -7.97 -6.62
C LEU A 161 6.35 -8.65 -7.74
N ALA A 162 7.07 -7.88 -8.56
CA ALA A 162 7.94 -8.44 -9.58
C ALA A 162 9.16 -9.14 -8.96
N VAL A 163 9.71 -8.61 -7.86
CA VAL A 163 10.77 -9.24 -7.09
C VAL A 163 10.28 -10.57 -6.51
N SER A 164 9.12 -10.58 -5.84
CA SER A 164 8.59 -11.80 -5.23
C SER A 164 8.32 -12.89 -6.26
N LYS A 165 7.74 -12.54 -7.42
CA LYS A 165 7.53 -13.47 -8.53
C LYS A 165 8.83 -14.05 -9.06
N ARG A 166 9.89 -13.25 -9.13
CA ARG A 166 11.16 -13.64 -9.76
C ARG A 166 12.08 -14.41 -8.80
N PHE A 167 12.14 -14.02 -7.54
CA PHE A 167 12.98 -14.67 -6.52
C PHE A 167 12.28 -15.85 -5.82
N GLY A 168 10.95 -15.96 -5.95
CA GLY A 168 10.17 -17.08 -5.44
C GLY A 168 9.64 -16.89 -4.01
N ASP A 169 8.74 -17.78 -3.60
CA ASP A 169 7.99 -17.66 -2.35
C ASP A 169 8.88 -17.80 -1.10
N SER A 170 9.92 -18.64 -1.14
CA SER A 170 10.89 -18.76 -0.05
C SER A 170 11.59 -17.42 0.21
N TYR A 171 12.06 -16.73 -0.83
CA TYR A 171 12.65 -15.39 -0.69
C TYR A 171 11.63 -14.38 -0.16
N LEU A 172 10.40 -14.40 -0.70
CA LEU A 172 9.33 -13.53 -0.24
C LEU A 172 9.08 -13.70 1.26
N THR A 173 8.92 -14.94 1.72
CA THR A 173 8.56 -15.29 3.09
C THR A 173 9.66 -14.99 4.09
N HIS A 174 10.90 -15.31 3.74
CA HIS A 174 11.98 -15.40 4.71
C HIS A 174 12.98 -14.25 4.63
N ILE A 175 12.97 -13.48 3.54
CA ILE A 175 13.88 -12.34 3.34
C ILE A 175 13.09 -11.04 3.21
N MET A 176 12.17 -10.98 2.24
CA MET A 176 11.46 -9.74 1.91
C MET A 176 10.43 -9.36 2.97
N LEU A 177 9.56 -10.28 3.38
CA LEU A 177 8.52 -10.03 4.38
C LEU A 177 9.08 -9.55 5.73
N PRO A 178 10.13 -10.17 6.31
CA PRO A 178 10.75 -9.68 7.55
C PRO A 178 11.26 -8.24 7.48
N VAL A 179 11.81 -7.81 6.33
CA VAL A 179 12.29 -6.43 6.16
C VAL A 179 11.14 -5.43 6.30
N PHE A 180 10.02 -5.68 5.62
CA PHE A 180 8.86 -4.78 5.67
C PHE A 180 8.08 -4.87 6.99
N LEU A 181 7.98 -6.05 7.60
CA LEU A 181 7.42 -6.19 8.95
C LEU A 181 8.24 -5.40 9.98
N GLY A 182 9.56 -5.51 9.92
CA GLY A 182 10.47 -4.75 10.79
C GLY A 182 10.31 -3.23 10.59
N ALA A 183 10.19 -2.78 9.34
CA ALA A 183 10.03 -1.37 8.99
C ALA A 183 8.67 -0.78 9.41
N VAL A 184 7.60 -1.57 9.48
CA VAL A 184 6.29 -1.15 10.04
C VAL A 184 6.28 -1.19 11.58
N GLY A 185 7.29 -1.80 12.21
CA GLY A 185 7.39 -1.92 13.66
C GLY A 185 6.85 -3.23 14.24
N ASP A 186 6.49 -4.17 13.38
CA ASP A 186 6.02 -5.50 13.74
C ASP A 186 7.16 -6.49 14.02
N ASN A 187 6.79 -7.68 14.50
CA ASN A 187 7.75 -8.76 14.72
C ASN A 187 8.15 -9.39 13.38
N ALA A 188 9.46 -9.43 13.14
CA ALA A 188 10.05 -10.01 11.95
C ALA A 188 10.88 -11.25 12.34
N ASP A 189 10.66 -12.36 11.67
CA ASP A 189 11.50 -13.54 11.79
C ASP A 189 12.75 -13.36 10.92
N LEU A 190 13.93 -13.36 11.55
CA LEU A 190 15.22 -13.17 10.88
C LEU A 190 16.06 -14.46 10.87
N THR A 191 15.45 -15.62 11.17
CA THR A 191 16.14 -16.92 11.24
C THR A 191 16.95 -17.25 10.00
N LEU A 192 16.39 -17.01 8.81
CA LEU A 192 17.05 -17.29 7.53
C LEU A 192 17.85 -16.11 6.95
N ILE A 193 18.13 -15.09 7.77
CA ILE A 193 18.97 -13.96 7.41
C ILE A 193 20.26 -14.03 8.24
N PRO A 194 21.45 -13.84 7.64
CA PRO A 194 22.71 -13.79 8.36
C PRO A 194 22.70 -12.81 9.53
N SER A 195 23.26 -13.22 10.66
CA SER A 195 23.33 -12.41 11.88
C SER A 195 24.07 -11.08 11.68
N SER A 196 25.03 -11.03 10.74
CA SER A 196 25.73 -9.81 10.32
C SER A 196 24.78 -8.73 9.80
N LEU A 197 23.66 -9.11 9.19
CA LEU A 197 22.67 -8.21 8.60
C LEU A 197 21.52 -7.84 9.56
N HIS A 198 21.37 -8.57 10.68
CA HIS A 198 20.29 -8.33 11.64
C HIS A 198 20.26 -6.90 12.15
N SER A 199 21.42 -6.30 12.41
CA SER A 199 21.52 -4.92 12.91
C SER A 199 20.97 -3.89 11.91
N ARG A 200 21.19 -4.11 10.61
CA ARG A 200 20.67 -3.24 9.54
C ARG A 200 19.16 -3.34 9.45
N ILE A 201 18.61 -4.56 9.41
CA ILE A 201 17.16 -4.78 9.31
C ILE A 201 16.44 -4.29 10.56
N LYS A 202 16.96 -4.59 11.76
CA LYS A 202 16.44 -4.04 13.02
C LYS A 202 16.59 -2.51 13.09
N GLY A 203 17.52 -1.93 12.36
CA GLY A 203 17.71 -0.50 12.20
C GLY A 203 16.53 0.21 11.51
N LEU A 204 15.77 -0.50 10.67
CA LEU A 204 14.58 0.03 9.99
C LEU A 204 13.40 0.24 10.94
N ARG A 205 13.41 -0.40 12.11
CA ARG A 205 12.30 -0.34 13.05
C ARG A 205 12.10 1.09 13.57
N PRO A 206 10.87 1.64 13.50
CA PRO A 206 10.58 2.95 14.05
C PRO A 206 10.83 2.96 15.57
N ARG A 207 11.41 4.06 16.07
CA ARG A 207 11.83 4.22 17.48
C ARG A 207 11.09 5.31 18.23
N THR A 208 10.27 6.10 17.54
CA THR A 208 9.51 7.20 18.10
C THR A 208 8.06 7.06 17.68
N ALA A 209 7.11 7.59 18.46
CA ALA A 209 5.69 7.55 18.11
C ALA A 209 5.41 8.21 16.75
N VAL A 210 6.18 9.24 16.38
CA VAL A 210 6.08 9.89 15.07
C VAL A 210 6.58 8.97 13.97
N ALA A 211 7.71 8.30 14.17
CA ALA A 211 8.23 7.33 13.20
C ALA A 211 7.28 6.13 13.04
N GLU A 212 6.61 5.68 14.10
CA GLU A 212 5.60 4.61 14.04
C GLU A 212 4.39 5.04 13.21
N ARG A 213 3.94 6.29 13.36
CA ARG A 213 2.87 6.86 12.51
C ARG A 213 3.31 7.00 11.06
N VAL A 214 4.53 7.51 10.80
CA VAL A 214 5.09 7.58 9.45
C VAL A 214 5.19 6.19 8.82
N ALA A 215 5.64 5.19 9.58
CA ALA A 215 5.72 3.81 9.11
C ALA A 215 4.34 3.22 8.78
N THR A 216 3.34 3.47 9.62
CA THR A 216 1.95 3.06 9.38
C THR A 216 1.37 3.77 8.15
N LEU A 217 1.65 5.06 7.98
CA LEU A 217 1.20 5.84 6.84
C LEU A 217 1.88 5.42 5.52
N CYS A 218 3.18 5.16 5.57
CA CYS A 218 4.00 5.12 4.37
C CYS A 218 4.46 3.72 3.97
N VAL A 219 4.73 2.85 4.94
CA VAL A 219 5.33 1.52 4.71
C VAL A 219 4.26 0.44 4.74
N LEU A 220 3.26 0.55 5.61
CA LEU A 220 2.15 -0.40 5.68
C LEU A 220 1.41 -0.57 4.33
N PRO A 221 1.13 0.48 3.51
CA PRO A 221 0.54 0.28 2.19
C PRO A 221 1.41 -0.61 1.28
N LEU A 222 2.73 -0.49 1.38
CA LEU A 222 3.67 -1.33 0.60
C LEU A 222 3.74 -2.76 1.14
N LEU A 223 3.71 -2.94 2.46
CA LEU A 223 3.63 -4.27 3.08
C LEU A 223 2.35 -4.99 2.63
N LEU A 224 1.19 -4.33 2.71
CA LEU A 224 -0.11 -4.90 2.36
C LEU A 224 -0.20 -5.24 0.87
N ALA A 225 0.13 -4.30 -0.02
CA ALA A 225 -0.08 -4.48 -1.46
C ALA A 225 1.12 -5.08 -2.20
N GLY A 226 2.35 -4.80 -1.75
CA GLY A 226 3.59 -5.16 -2.47
C GLY A 226 4.29 -6.42 -1.97
N VAL A 227 4.01 -6.82 -0.73
CA VAL A 227 4.63 -7.99 -0.10
C VAL A 227 3.59 -9.06 0.18
N LEU A 228 2.63 -8.77 1.06
CA LEU A 228 1.51 -9.67 1.39
C LEU A 228 0.49 -9.74 0.24
N GLY A 229 0.47 -8.76 -0.66
CA GLY A 229 -0.37 -8.75 -1.87
C GLY A 229 0.06 -9.76 -2.92
N ALA A 230 1.18 -10.46 -2.74
CA ALA A 230 1.60 -11.52 -3.64
C ALA A 230 0.54 -12.64 -3.70
N PRO A 231 0.30 -13.27 -4.88
CA PRO A 231 -0.72 -14.31 -5.02
C PRO A 231 -0.58 -15.49 -4.04
N SER A 232 0.65 -15.86 -3.68
CA SER A 232 0.94 -16.94 -2.72
C SER A 232 0.65 -16.57 -1.26
N LYS A 233 0.43 -15.29 -0.95
CA LYS A 233 0.28 -14.76 0.43
C LYS A 233 -1.15 -14.34 0.77
N ARG A 234 -2.14 -14.77 -0.01
CA ARG A 234 -3.55 -14.37 0.16
C ARG A 234 -4.11 -14.66 1.55
N GLU A 235 -3.78 -15.82 2.13
CA GLU A 235 -4.24 -16.21 3.47
C GLU A 235 -3.53 -15.37 4.55
N GLU A 236 -2.21 -15.22 4.46
CA GLU A 236 -1.42 -14.38 5.37
C GLU A 236 -1.85 -12.92 5.33
N LEU A 237 -2.16 -12.37 4.14
CA LEU A 237 -2.73 -11.03 3.99
C LEU A 237 -4.07 -10.89 4.70
N ALA A 238 -4.97 -11.87 4.53
CA ALA A 238 -6.27 -11.86 5.17
C ALA A 238 -6.12 -11.93 6.70
N GLU A 239 -5.25 -12.79 7.22
CA GLU A 239 -4.96 -12.90 8.65
C GLU A 239 -4.34 -11.62 9.21
N TYR A 240 -3.38 -11.04 8.48
CA TYR A 240 -2.72 -9.79 8.87
C TYR A 240 -3.72 -8.62 8.91
N LEU A 241 -4.57 -8.49 7.90
CA LEU A 241 -5.64 -7.48 7.87
C LEU A 241 -6.66 -7.68 8.99
N LYS A 242 -7.08 -8.93 9.27
CA LYS A 242 -7.97 -9.23 10.40
C LYS A 242 -7.32 -8.85 11.73
N LYS A 243 -6.04 -9.19 11.91
CA LYS A 243 -5.29 -8.79 13.11
C LYS A 243 -5.21 -7.27 13.25
N LEU A 244 -4.98 -6.57 12.15
CA LEU A 244 -4.86 -5.11 12.10
C LEU A 244 -6.19 -4.40 12.40
N LEU A 245 -7.29 -4.84 11.78
CA LEU A 245 -8.59 -4.16 11.81
C LEU A 245 -9.48 -4.63 12.96
N VAL A 246 -9.47 -5.93 13.27
CA VAL A 246 -10.36 -6.54 14.27
C VAL A 246 -9.64 -6.66 15.61
N ASN A 247 -8.48 -7.31 15.65
CA ASN A 247 -7.82 -7.67 16.91
C ASN A 247 -7.09 -6.49 17.57
N ARG A 248 -6.57 -5.54 16.79
CA ARG A 248 -5.86 -4.36 17.32
C ARG A 248 -6.79 -3.38 18.03
N SER A 249 -8.09 -3.42 17.75
CA SER A 249 -9.12 -2.62 18.43
C SER A 249 -9.33 -3.00 19.91
N MET A 250 -8.88 -4.19 20.32
CA MET A 250 -9.07 -4.70 21.69
C MET A 250 -7.91 -4.39 22.64
N LYS A 251 -6.79 -3.84 22.15
CA LYS A 251 -5.70 -3.34 23.00
C LYS A 251 -5.89 -1.84 23.20
N GLU A 252 -6.34 -1.46 24.40
CA GLU A 252 -6.62 -0.09 24.84
C GLU A 252 -5.47 0.89 24.54
N ASN A 253 -5.85 2.15 24.26
CA ASN A 253 -5.01 3.34 24.06
C ASN A 253 -4.29 3.50 22.70
N GLN A 254 -5.00 3.35 21.58
CA GLN A 254 -4.53 3.98 20.34
C GLN A 254 -5.05 5.41 20.24
N SER A 255 -4.14 6.35 19.93
CA SER A 255 -4.56 7.70 19.53
C SER A 255 -5.42 7.60 18.27
N MET A 256 -6.51 8.36 18.19
CA MET A 256 -7.41 8.43 17.03
C MET A 256 -6.67 8.63 15.69
N ASN A 257 -5.46 9.20 15.72
CA ASN A 257 -4.63 9.45 14.55
C ASN A 257 -4.13 8.17 13.85
N CYS A 258 -3.77 7.13 14.60
CA CYS A 258 -3.28 5.84 14.06
C CYS A 258 -4.35 5.13 13.20
N HIS A 259 -5.62 5.35 13.54
CA HIS A 259 -6.76 4.77 12.81
C HIS A 259 -6.85 5.31 11.38
N ALA A 260 -6.68 6.62 11.17
CA ALA A 260 -6.74 7.24 9.85
C ALA A 260 -5.63 6.71 8.91
N GLU A 261 -4.43 6.48 9.44
CA GLU A 261 -3.29 5.98 8.68
C GLU A 261 -3.49 4.51 8.25
N ILE A 262 -4.12 3.69 9.10
CA ILE A 262 -4.53 2.32 8.75
C ILE A 262 -5.62 2.32 7.68
N VAL A 263 -6.64 3.18 7.83
CA VAL A 263 -7.73 3.33 6.85
C VAL A 263 -7.17 3.68 5.47
N ASP A 264 -6.19 4.59 5.40
CA ASP A 264 -5.53 4.95 4.14
C ASP A 264 -4.71 3.80 3.54
N ALA A 265 -4.02 3.01 4.35
CA ALA A 265 -3.29 1.84 3.86
C ALA A 265 -4.23 0.77 3.25
N VAL A 266 -5.41 0.54 3.87
CA VAL A 266 -6.43 -0.35 3.32
C VAL A 266 -7.06 0.23 2.06
N ARG A 267 -7.32 1.55 2.03
CA ARG A 267 -7.76 2.25 0.81
C ARG A 267 -6.78 2.04 -0.34
N PHE A 268 -5.48 2.19 -0.10
CA PHE A 268 -4.46 1.95 -1.12
C PHE A 268 -4.47 0.49 -1.60
N LEU A 269 -4.63 -0.48 -0.69
CA LEU A 269 -4.78 -1.90 -1.07
C LEU A 269 -5.99 -2.12 -2.00
N CYS A 270 -7.09 -1.39 -1.82
CA CYS A 270 -8.25 -1.46 -2.71
C CYS A 270 -7.99 -0.93 -4.13
N THR A 271 -6.82 -0.35 -4.43
CA THR A 271 -6.42 -0.09 -5.83
C THR A 271 -6.11 -1.36 -6.62
N PHE A 272 -6.04 -2.52 -5.94
CA PHE A 272 -5.81 -3.85 -6.49
C PHE A 272 -7.09 -4.69 -6.39
N GLU A 273 -7.78 -4.87 -7.52
CA GLU A 273 -9.10 -5.52 -7.61
C GLU A 273 -9.10 -6.97 -7.12
N GLU A 274 -7.97 -7.68 -7.28
CA GLU A 274 -7.81 -9.08 -6.85
C GLU A 274 -8.04 -9.30 -5.35
N HIS A 275 -7.91 -8.25 -4.54
CA HIS A 275 -8.06 -8.31 -3.09
C HIS A 275 -9.45 -7.93 -2.60
N HIS A 276 -10.30 -7.31 -3.43
CA HIS A 276 -11.60 -6.75 -3.02
C HIS A 276 -12.49 -7.74 -2.27
N ASN A 277 -12.68 -8.95 -2.82
CA ASN A 277 -13.55 -9.97 -2.19
C ASN A 277 -13.09 -10.34 -0.78
N MET A 278 -11.78 -10.48 -0.58
CA MET A 278 -11.20 -10.82 0.73
C MET A 278 -11.36 -9.65 1.72
N ILE A 279 -11.14 -8.41 1.26
CA ILE A 279 -11.34 -7.21 2.07
C ILE A 279 -12.81 -7.07 2.50
N PHE A 280 -13.76 -7.26 1.58
CA PHE A 280 -15.18 -7.16 1.88
C PHE A 280 -15.67 -8.24 2.86
N ASN A 281 -15.11 -9.44 2.82
CA ASN A 281 -15.42 -10.45 3.84
C ASN A 281 -14.99 -10.00 5.23
N ILE A 282 -13.81 -9.38 5.36
CA ILE A 282 -13.33 -8.82 6.64
C ILE A 282 -14.21 -7.64 7.09
N PHE A 283 -14.59 -6.76 6.15
CA PHE A 283 -15.48 -5.64 6.49
C PHE A 283 -16.84 -6.13 6.96
N TRP A 284 -17.38 -7.19 6.34
CA TRP A 284 -18.63 -7.79 6.78
C TRP A 284 -18.52 -8.36 8.20
N GLU A 285 -17.41 -9.02 8.56
CA GLU A 285 -17.14 -9.46 9.94
C GLU A 285 -17.16 -8.29 10.94
N MET A 286 -16.65 -7.13 10.55
CA MET A 286 -16.71 -5.90 11.36
C MET A 286 -18.14 -5.34 11.47
N VAL A 287 -18.90 -5.35 10.37
CA VAL A 287 -20.29 -4.86 10.30
C VAL A 287 -21.20 -5.64 11.25
N VAL A 288 -21.06 -6.97 11.29
CA VAL A 288 -21.90 -7.85 12.13
C VAL A 288 -21.31 -8.08 13.53
N SER A 289 -20.19 -7.42 13.87
CA SER A 289 -19.58 -7.51 15.19
C SER A 289 -20.52 -7.02 16.29
N SER A 290 -20.32 -7.43 17.54
CA SER A 290 -20.98 -6.78 18.68
C SER A 290 -20.26 -5.49 19.13
N ASN A 291 -19.03 -5.25 18.65
CA ASN A 291 -18.24 -4.09 19.03
C ASN A 291 -18.61 -2.86 18.20
N ILE A 292 -19.08 -1.81 18.88
CA ILE A 292 -19.50 -0.53 18.29
C ILE A 292 -18.36 0.14 17.51
N GLU A 293 -17.13 0.13 18.04
CA GLU A 293 -15.97 0.74 17.38
C GLU A 293 -15.61 0.03 16.08
N LEU A 294 -15.75 -1.30 16.04
CA LEU A 294 -15.53 -2.07 14.81
C LEU A 294 -16.56 -1.73 13.73
N LYS A 295 -17.83 -1.53 14.12
CA LYS A 295 -18.89 -1.09 13.21
C LYS A 295 -18.65 0.31 12.65
N ILE A 296 -18.26 1.26 13.51
CA ILE A 296 -17.91 2.63 13.09
C ILE A 296 -16.71 2.61 12.14
N SER A 297 -15.66 1.85 12.51
CA SER A 297 -14.49 1.63 11.66
C SER A 297 -14.87 1.04 10.30
N ALA A 298 -15.80 0.08 10.26
CA ALA A 298 -16.31 -0.50 9.02
C ALA A 298 -17.02 0.55 8.14
N ALA A 299 -17.85 1.42 8.72
CA ALA A 299 -18.48 2.52 7.98
C ALA A 299 -17.44 3.46 7.35
N HIS A 300 -16.41 3.85 8.11
CA HIS A 300 -15.32 4.70 7.60
C HIS A 300 -14.52 4.02 6.49
N LEU A 301 -14.20 2.74 6.64
CA LEU A 301 -13.51 1.95 5.63
C LEU A 301 -14.35 1.84 4.35
N LEU A 302 -15.64 1.50 4.47
CA LEU A 302 -16.59 1.44 3.36
C LEU A 302 -16.67 2.78 2.62
N LYS A 303 -16.70 3.90 3.36
CA LYS A 303 -16.68 5.26 2.79
C LYS A 303 -15.45 5.52 1.92
N VAL A 304 -14.24 5.25 2.42
CA VAL A 304 -13.00 5.63 1.70
C VAL A 304 -12.71 4.75 0.49
N ILE A 305 -13.25 3.53 0.44
CA ILE A 305 -13.01 2.62 -0.68
C ILE A 305 -13.96 2.84 -1.87
N VAL A 306 -15.04 3.61 -1.69
CA VAL A 306 -16.05 3.88 -2.74
C VAL A 306 -15.42 4.26 -4.10
N PRO A 307 -14.39 5.14 -4.18
CA PRO A 307 -13.82 5.53 -5.47
C PRO A 307 -13.01 4.44 -6.19
N TYR A 308 -12.77 3.30 -5.55
CA TYR A 308 -11.87 2.24 -6.03
C TYR A 308 -12.61 0.95 -6.40
N ILE A 309 -13.93 0.99 -6.43
CA ILE A 309 -14.77 -0.18 -6.72
C ILE A 309 -15.80 0.14 -7.80
N ASP A 310 -16.30 -0.88 -8.48
CA ASP A 310 -17.32 -0.73 -9.50
C ASP A 310 -18.75 -0.73 -8.91
N ALA A 311 -19.74 -0.40 -9.75
CA ALA A 311 -21.14 -0.37 -9.34
C ALA A 311 -21.67 -1.75 -8.91
N LYS A 312 -21.05 -2.84 -9.42
CA LYS A 312 -21.43 -4.21 -9.07
C LYS A 312 -21.06 -4.49 -7.62
N LEU A 313 -19.79 -4.27 -7.24
CA LEU A 313 -19.30 -4.43 -5.88
C LEU A 313 -19.99 -3.48 -4.90
N ALA A 314 -20.30 -2.26 -5.32
CA ALA A 314 -21.07 -1.31 -4.51
C ALA A 314 -22.46 -1.88 -4.18
N SER A 315 -23.13 -2.45 -5.18
CA SER A 315 -24.47 -3.03 -5.02
C SER A 315 -24.48 -4.34 -4.23
N THR A 316 -23.44 -5.17 -4.36
CA THR A 316 -23.37 -6.49 -3.73
C THR A 316 -22.78 -6.47 -2.32
N HIS A 317 -21.87 -5.56 -2.02
CA HIS A 317 -21.14 -5.52 -0.74
C HIS A 317 -21.36 -4.23 0.05
N ILE A 318 -21.19 -3.06 -0.58
CA ILE A 318 -21.25 -1.78 0.17
C ILE A 318 -22.68 -1.49 0.64
N LEU A 319 -23.65 -1.43 -0.27
CA LEU A 319 -25.02 -1.04 0.10
C LEU A 319 -25.63 -1.97 1.17
N PRO A 320 -25.53 -3.31 1.07
CA PRO A 320 -26.05 -4.19 2.12
C PRO A 320 -25.37 -3.98 3.48
N ALA A 321 -24.04 -3.76 3.49
CA ALA A 321 -23.31 -3.45 4.71
C ALA A 321 -23.76 -2.14 5.33
N LEU A 322 -23.91 -1.08 4.52
CA LEU A 322 -24.36 0.23 4.99
C LEU A 322 -25.82 0.21 5.48
N VAL A 323 -26.72 -0.53 4.83
CA VAL A 323 -28.10 -0.72 5.32
C VAL A 323 -28.09 -1.38 6.71
N THR A 324 -27.22 -2.38 6.90
CA THR A 324 -27.08 -3.10 8.17
C THR A 324 -26.59 -2.17 9.28
N LEU A 325 -25.57 -1.34 8.99
CA LEU A 325 -25.06 -0.33 9.93
C LEU A 325 -26.05 0.82 10.17
N GLY A 326 -26.81 1.22 9.15
CA GLY A 326 -27.84 2.25 9.24
C GLY A 326 -29.01 1.84 10.12
N SER A 327 -29.33 0.56 10.14
CA SER A 327 -30.38 0.00 11.00
C SER A 327 -29.90 -0.30 12.43
N ASP A 328 -28.66 0.04 12.78
CA ASP A 328 -28.10 -0.22 14.10
C ASP A 328 -28.78 0.64 15.19
N GLN A 329 -28.89 0.08 16.40
CA GLN A 329 -29.47 0.76 17.55
C GLN A 329 -28.54 1.83 18.12
N ASN A 330 -27.24 1.71 17.87
CA ASN A 330 -26.27 2.71 18.30
C ASN A 330 -26.25 3.89 17.32
N LEU A 331 -26.55 5.09 17.82
CA LEU A 331 -26.63 6.31 17.01
C LEU A 331 -25.29 6.67 16.35
N ASN A 332 -24.13 6.39 16.98
CA ASN A 332 -22.83 6.68 16.38
C ASN A 332 -22.57 5.80 15.15
N VAL A 333 -22.95 4.52 15.22
CA VAL A 333 -22.87 3.59 14.08
C VAL A 333 -23.79 4.05 12.96
N LYS A 334 -25.04 4.38 13.30
CA LYS A 334 -26.04 4.90 12.37
C LYS A 334 -25.49 6.15 11.65
N TYR A 335 -25.00 7.15 12.37
CA TYR A 335 -24.48 8.38 11.77
C TYR A 335 -23.21 8.19 10.94
N ALA A 336 -22.30 7.29 11.36
CA ALA A 336 -21.14 6.93 10.53
C ALA A 336 -21.57 6.31 9.19
N SER A 337 -22.66 5.53 9.17
CA SER A 337 -23.20 4.96 7.93
C SER A 337 -23.82 6.00 7.00
N ILE A 338 -24.47 7.06 7.53
CA ILE A 338 -25.05 8.15 6.73
C ILE A 338 -23.96 8.86 5.90
N ASP A 339 -22.83 9.17 6.54
CA ASP A 339 -21.67 9.77 5.88
C ASP A 339 -21.09 8.86 4.78
N ALA A 340 -21.04 7.55 5.03
CA ALA A 340 -20.62 6.58 4.03
C ALA A 340 -21.59 6.48 2.84
N PHE A 341 -22.91 6.52 3.08
CA PHE A 341 -23.90 6.59 1.99
C PHE A 341 -23.75 7.87 1.15
N GLY A 342 -23.41 9.00 1.78
CA GLY A 342 -23.10 10.24 1.07
C GLY A 342 -21.97 10.07 0.04
N ALA A 343 -20.90 9.34 0.41
CA ALA A 343 -19.82 9.02 -0.52
C ALA A 343 -20.29 8.13 -1.68
N VAL A 344 -21.13 7.12 -1.42
CA VAL A 344 -21.73 6.28 -2.47
C VAL A 344 -22.58 7.13 -3.43
N ALA A 345 -23.38 8.04 -2.89
CA ALA A 345 -24.24 8.95 -3.65
C ALA A 345 -23.45 9.94 -4.53
N GLN A 346 -22.29 10.37 -4.05
CA GLN A 346 -21.39 11.24 -4.79
C GLN A 346 -20.73 10.52 -5.98
N HIS A 347 -20.42 9.23 -5.83
CA HIS A 347 -19.63 8.49 -6.80
C HIS A 347 -20.47 7.76 -7.85
N PHE A 348 -21.59 7.14 -7.46
CA PHE A 348 -22.40 6.30 -8.34
C PHE A 348 -23.64 7.01 -8.85
N LYS A 349 -23.85 6.93 -10.18
CA LYS A 349 -25.02 7.48 -10.89
C LYS A 349 -26.01 6.42 -11.35
N ASN A 350 -25.82 5.17 -10.92
CA ASN A 350 -26.70 4.07 -11.31
C ASN A 350 -28.05 4.21 -10.61
N ASP A 351 -29.16 4.23 -11.35
CA ASP A 351 -30.50 4.45 -10.81
C ASP A 351 -30.86 3.47 -9.69
N MET A 352 -30.47 2.19 -9.78
CA MET A 352 -30.76 1.20 -8.73
C MET A 352 -29.99 1.49 -7.43
N ILE A 353 -28.75 2.00 -7.54
CA ILE A 353 -27.94 2.41 -6.39
C ILE A 353 -28.56 3.67 -5.77
N VAL A 354 -28.89 4.66 -6.60
CA VAL A 354 -29.49 5.92 -6.18
C VAL A 354 -30.83 5.66 -5.48
N ASP A 355 -31.69 4.80 -6.02
CA ASP A 355 -32.97 4.43 -5.42
C ASP A 355 -32.81 3.78 -4.04
N LYS A 356 -31.82 2.89 -3.88
CA LYS A 356 -31.51 2.29 -2.58
C LYS A 356 -31.02 3.33 -1.58
N ILE A 357 -30.22 4.30 -2.03
CA ILE A 357 -29.76 5.41 -1.17
C ILE A 357 -30.95 6.26 -0.73
N HIS A 358 -31.86 6.64 -1.65
CA HIS A 358 -33.07 7.39 -1.31
C HIS A 358 -33.88 6.69 -0.23
N VAL A 359 -34.21 5.41 -0.42
CA VAL A 359 -34.99 4.63 0.55
C VAL A 359 -34.32 4.61 1.92
N GLN A 360 -33.00 4.50 1.99
CA GLN A 360 -32.28 4.52 3.27
C GLN A 360 -32.24 5.93 3.89
N MET A 361 -32.08 6.98 3.08
CA MET A 361 -32.09 8.37 3.55
C MET A 361 -33.47 8.77 4.09
N ASP A 362 -34.55 8.38 3.42
CA ASP A 362 -35.92 8.58 3.90
C ASP A 362 -36.14 7.91 5.24
N ALA A 363 -35.69 6.66 5.40
CA ALA A 363 -35.78 5.96 6.68
C ALA A 363 -35.06 6.72 7.82
N PHE A 364 -33.90 7.33 7.55
CA PHE A 364 -33.21 8.16 8.55
C PHE A 364 -33.95 9.46 8.89
N LEU A 365 -34.68 10.04 7.94
CA LEU A 365 -35.48 11.25 8.16
C LEU A 365 -36.77 10.95 8.92
N GLU A 366 -37.42 9.82 8.61
CA GLU A 366 -38.63 9.35 9.28
C GLU A 366 -38.41 9.02 10.75
N ASP A 367 -37.18 8.66 11.16
CA ASP A 367 -36.79 8.49 12.57
C ASP A 367 -36.99 9.78 13.42
N GLY A 368 -37.15 10.95 12.78
CA GLY A 368 -37.50 12.21 13.46
C GLY A 368 -36.39 12.85 14.29
N SER A 369 -35.16 12.33 14.23
CA SER A 369 -33.99 12.92 14.90
C SER A 369 -33.49 14.14 14.12
N HIS A 370 -33.32 15.26 14.84
CA HIS A 370 -32.77 16.49 14.26
C HIS A 370 -31.32 16.28 13.80
N GLU A 371 -30.53 15.56 14.58
CA GLU A 371 -29.14 15.22 14.28
C GLU A 371 -29.03 14.30 13.06
N ALA A 372 -29.94 13.32 12.92
CA ALA A 372 -30.02 12.47 11.73
C ALA A 372 -30.35 13.31 10.49
N THR A 373 -31.31 14.22 10.60
CA THR A 373 -31.68 15.14 9.51
C THR A 373 -30.48 15.98 9.07
N ILE A 374 -29.74 16.58 10.02
CA ILE A 374 -28.53 17.35 9.71
C ILE A 374 -27.47 16.48 9.05
N ALA A 375 -27.27 15.25 9.53
CA ALA A 375 -26.29 14.32 8.97
C ALA A 375 -26.63 13.94 7.52
N VAL A 376 -27.90 13.62 7.23
CA VAL A 376 -28.40 13.31 5.88
C VAL A 376 -28.17 14.48 4.94
N VAL A 377 -28.58 15.70 5.35
CA VAL A 377 -28.37 16.90 4.56
C VAL A 377 -26.89 17.12 4.26
N ARG A 378 -26.01 17.02 5.26
CA ARG A 378 -24.56 17.16 5.07
C ARG A 378 -23.99 16.13 4.11
N ALA A 379 -24.40 14.86 4.25
CA ALA A 379 -23.92 13.77 3.40
C ALA A 379 -24.33 13.96 1.94
N LEU A 380 -25.58 14.38 1.69
CA LEU A 380 -26.13 14.52 0.35
C LEU A 380 -25.73 15.84 -0.34
N VAL A 381 -25.57 16.93 0.40
CA VAL A 381 -25.14 18.23 -0.17
C VAL A 381 -23.79 18.11 -0.89
N VAL A 382 -22.87 17.31 -0.37
CA VAL A 382 -21.56 17.06 -1.01
C VAL A 382 -21.71 16.30 -2.35
N ALA A 383 -22.78 15.52 -2.50
CA ALA A 383 -23.09 14.79 -3.73
C ALA A 383 -23.79 15.66 -4.80
N VAL A 384 -24.44 16.77 -4.45
CA VAL A 384 -25.24 17.63 -5.36
C VAL A 384 -24.51 18.01 -6.67
N PRO A 385 -23.23 18.43 -6.67
CA PRO A 385 -22.54 18.82 -7.90
C PRO A 385 -22.25 17.63 -8.84
N HIS A 386 -22.28 16.41 -8.30
CA HIS A 386 -21.78 15.21 -8.97
C HIS A 386 -22.86 14.13 -9.16
N THR A 387 -24.08 14.36 -8.67
CA THR A 387 -25.17 13.37 -8.66
C THR A 387 -26.16 13.53 -9.82
N THR A 388 -27.12 12.62 -9.92
CA THR A 388 -28.19 12.61 -10.93
C THR A 388 -29.23 13.69 -10.64
N ASP A 389 -29.99 14.12 -11.66
CA ASP A 389 -31.06 15.11 -11.48
C ASP A 389 -32.11 14.62 -10.46
N LYS A 390 -32.39 13.31 -10.44
CA LYS A 390 -33.28 12.68 -9.45
C LYS A 390 -32.82 12.87 -8.00
N LEU A 391 -31.53 12.69 -7.70
CA LEU A 391 -31.02 12.92 -6.35
C LEU A 391 -30.93 14.42 -6.05
N ARG A 392 -30.68 15.27 -7.06
CA ARG A 392 -30.69 16.73 -6.90
C ARG A 392 -32.08 17.25 -6.53
N ASP A 393 -33.11 16.79 -7.22
CA ASP A 393 -34.52 17.17 -6.98
C ASP A 393 -35.06 16.68 -5.63
N TYR A 394 -34.44 15.67 -5.05
CA TYR A 394 -34.75 15.20 -3.69
C TYR A 394 -34.10 16.07 -2.60
N ILE A 395 -32.95 16.68 -2.89
CA ILE A 395 -32.18 17.50 -1.94
C ILE A 395 -32.67 18.95 -1.90
N LEU A 396 -33.16 19.46 -3.04
CA LEU A 396 -33.70 20.82 -3.22
C LEU A 396 -35.20 20.85 -2.97
#